data_AF-A0ABD2IQ82-F1
#
_entry.id   AF-A0ABD2IQ82-F1
#
_cell.length_a   1.000
_cell.length_b   1.000
_cell.length_c   1.000
_cell.angle_alpha   90.00
_cell.angle_beta   90.00
_cell.angle_gamma   90.00
#
_symmetry.space_group_name_H-M   'P 1'
#
loop_
_entity.id
_entity.type
_entity.pdbx_description
1 polymer ?
#
loop_
_entity_poly.entity_id
_entity_poly.type
_entity_poly.pdbx_seq_one_letter_code
_entity_poly.pdbx_strand_id
1 'polypeptide(L)'
;MSSTNNNNSSNNNTAQNSTSAAGTNVPMLNQLLAVATEAQGVRPTDPNHCQMSEEDRAWLEAALGQIAADSDPVKKLKRWMARLEEVGEPSEANLGDIDDILEEIGDLVCDMDLAQYFCSLGGIELIQRFLAKQFDPCSALLVHLVAVLAQYNERVQQLMLRSTTFLPHCLDIAVDSERSVDYRHKCVGAISAMVKAYLPALIRFVELDGPARLMRCFEDGVQMGAAAAPEGSGDRTKLAHRCAVAAVALKRSFSVEVLNANPSFRRVAQCPAEMRAMLANVNGDGKWNDTLEFLAE
;
A
#
# COMPACT_ATOMS: atom_id res chain seq x y z
N MET A 1 15.58 -15.90 67.25
CA MET A 1 16.65 -16.79 67.74
C MET A 1 17.29 -17.40 66.50
N SER A 2 18.50 -17.13 66.04
CA SER A 2 19.65 -16.35 66.51
C SER A 2 20.53 -16.17 65.23
N SER A 3 20.89 -14.96 64.80
CA SER A 3 22.21 -14.31 65.00
C SER A 3 23.36 -15.33 65.13
N THR A 4 24.42 -15.32 64.32
CA THR A 4 25.59 -14.40 64.41
C THR A 4 26.61 -14.88 63.34
N ASN A 5 26.96 -14.09 62.32
CA ASN A 5 28.07 -13.12 62.25
C ASN A 5 29.44 -13.73 61.89
N ASN A 6 30.10 -13.21 60.84
CA ASN A 6 31.32 -12.37 60.88
C ASN A 6 32.36 -12.68 59.76
N ASN A 7 32.65 -11.65 58.94
CA ASN A 7 33.96 -11.04 58.60
C ASN A 7 35.23 -11.92 58.57
N ASN A 8 36.25 -11.74 57.73
CA ASN A 8 36.77 -10.56 57.03
C ASN A 8 37.89 -10.98 56.05
N SER A 9 38.19 -10.07 55.11
CA SER A 9 39.53 -9.69 54.62
C SER A 9 40.39 -10.59 53.71
N SER A 10 40.50 -10.10 52.47
CA SER A 10 41.73 -9.51 51.88
C SER A 10 42.74 -10.37 51.10
N ASN A 11 42.89 -9.92 49.85
CA ASN A 11 44.12 -9.66 49.07
C ASN A 11 44.63 -10.65 48.01
N ASN A 12 44.56 -10.13 46.76
CA ASN A 12 45.62 -9.94 45.76
C ASN A 12 46.29 -11.17 45.11
N ASN A 13 46.10 -11.34 43.79
CA ASN A 13 46.98 -10.75 42.76
C ASN A 13 46.62 -11.23 41.33
N THR A 14 46.42 -10.25 40.44
CA THR A 14 47.10 -10.06 39.15
C THR A 14 47.29 -11.24 38.19
N ALA A 15 46.59 -11.21 37.04
CA ALA A 15 47.21 -11.21 35.70
C ALA A 15 46.17 -11.08 34.57
N GLN A 16 46.38 -10.03 33.78
CA GLN A 16 45.95 -9.69 32.43
C GLN A 16 45.50 -10.85 31.51
N ASN A 17 44.40 -10.65 30.76
CA ASN A 17 44.51 -10.57 29.30
C ASN A 17 43.33 -9.83 28.63
N SER A 18 43.72 -9.03 27.65
CA SER A 18 43.06 -7.99 26.86
C SER A 18 41.79 -8.36 26.10
N THR A 19 40.78 -7.48 26.22
CA THR A 19 39.71 -7.21 25.26
C THR A 19 40.22 -6.33 24.11
N SER A 20 39.95 -6.72 22.86
CA SER A 20 40.17 -5.91 21.66
C SER A 20 38.86 -5.76 20.87
N ALA A 21 38.72 -4.60 20.21
CA ALA A 21 37.69 -4.19 19.24
C ALA A 21 36.47 -3.41 19.75
N ALA A 22 36.70 -2.19 20.25
CA ALA A 22 35.79 -1.05 20.04
C ALA A 22 36.52 0.26 20.38
N GLY A 23 36.81 1.10 19.38
CA GLY A 23 37.22 2.48 19.63
C GLY A 23 38.46 2.93 18.86
N THR A 24 38.28 3.28 17.59
CA THR A 24 39.17 4.19 16.86
C THR A 24 38.45 4.58 15.59
N ASN A 25 37.82 5.77 15.56
CA ASN A 25 37.56 6.56 14.33
C ASN A 25 36.90 7.92 14.58
N VAL A 26 36.59 8.28 15.84
CA VAL A 26 36.18 9.64 16.20
C VAL A 26 37.26 10.72 15.91
N PRO A 27 38.57 10.50 16.14
CA PRO A 27 39.57 11.56 15.90
C PRO A 27 39.85 11.81 14.43
N MET A 28 39.74 10.78 13.57
CA MET A 28 39.97 10.90 12.14
C MET A 28 38.84 11.66 11.45
N LEU A 29 37.59 11.44 11.88
CA LEU A 29 36.43 12.18 11.38
C LEU A 29 36.53 13.68 11.70
N ASN A 30 36.97 14.01 12.91
CA ASN A 30 37.19 15.40 13.33
C ASN A 30 38.35 16.07 12.55
N GLN A 31 39.41 15.32 12.24
CA GLN A 31 40.50 15.82 11.39
C GLN A 31 40.06 16.02 9.94
N LEU A 32 39.24 15.10 9.39
CA LEU A 32 38.71 15.22 8.03
C LEU A 32 37.74 16.40 7.91
N LEU A 33 36.93 16.64 8.94
CA LEU A 33 36.07 17.82 9.04
C LEU A 33 36.90 19.11 9.10
N ALA A 34 37.98 19.15 9.89
CA ALA A 34 38.87 20.30 9.96
C ALA A 34 39.53 20.62 8.61
N VAL A 35 40.04 19.60 7.91
CA VAL A 35 40.65 19.78 6.58
C VAL A 35 39.62 20.20 5.53
N ALA A 36 38.39 19.67 5.60
CA ALA A 36 37.31 20.07 4.70
C ALA A 36 36.90 21.54 4.91
N THR A 37 36.88 22.01 6.16
CA THR A 37 36.60 23.42 6.47
C THR A 37 37.72 24.36 6.03
N GLU A 38 38.97 23.89 5.99
CA GLU A 38 40.11 24.68 5.51
C GLU A 38 40.17 24.77 3.97
N ALA A 39 39.65 23.75 3.27
CA ALA A 39 39.63 23.70 1.80
C ALA A 39 38.55 24.61 1.16
N GLN A 40 37.50 24.98 1.91
CA GLN A 40 36.52 25.98 1.49
C GLN A 40 37.10 27.39 1.73
N GLY A 41 37.94 27.83 0.79
CA GLY A 41 38.48 29.18 0.76
C GLY A 41 37.37 30.24 0.85
N VAL A 42 37.65 31.30 1.61
CA VAL A 42 36.75 32.37 2.11
C VAL A 42 36.05 31.99 3.41
N ARG A 43 36.82 32.08 4.50
CA ARG A 43 36.30 32.38 5.84
C ARG A 43 35.66 33.77 5.78
N PRO A 44 34.34 33.96 5.98
CA PRO A 44 33.85 35.27 6.39
C PRO A 44 34.54 35.53 7.73
N THR A 45 35.51 36.44 7.72
CA THR A 45 36.17 36.91 8.94
C THR A 45 35.26 37.94 9.58
N ASP A 46 34.02 37.53 9.83
CA ASP A 46 33.07 38.25 10.63
C ASP A 46 33.00 37.49 11.96
N PRO A 47 33.39 38.10 13.10
CA PRO A 47 33.35 37.45 14.42
C PRO A 47 31.92 37.05 14.85
N ASN A 48 30.91 37.30 14.02
CA ASN A 48 29.53 36.87 14.15
C ASN A 48 29.23 35.49 13.52
N HIS A 49 30.10 34.50 13.70
CA HIS A 49 29.56 33.14 13.89
C HIS A 49 28.92 33.11 15.28
N CYS A 50 27.76 33.76 15.37
CA CYS A 50 26.97 33.84 16.57
C CYS A 50 26.57 32.39 16.89
N GLN A 51 27.18 31.81 17.93
CA GLN A 51 26.54 30.72 18.62
C GLN A 51 25.12 31.21 18.92
N MET A 52 24.12 30.52 18.36
CA MET A 52 22.72 30.95 18.49
C MET A 52 22.46 31.35 19.94
N SER A 53 21.82 32.51 20.13
CA SER A 53 21.42 32.93 21.47
C SER A 53 20.57 31.81 22.11
N GLU A 54 20.60 31.65 23.43
CA GLU A 54 19.83 30.59 24.08
C GLU A 54 18.33 30.70 23.79
N GLU A 55 17.82 31.92 23.58
CA GLU A 55 16.45 32.17 23.13
C GLU A 55 16.21 31.72 21.69
N ASP A 56 17.11 32.03 20.75
CA ASP A 56 17.00 31.57 19.36
C ASP A 56 17.13 30.04 19.29
N ARG A 57 17.98 29.43 20.11
CA ARG A 57 18.17 27.98 20.19
C ARG A 57 16.93 27.30 20.74
N ALA A 58 16.35 27.84 21.82
CA ALA A 58 15.10 27.33 22.39
C ALA A 58 13.91 27.54 21.43
N TRP A 59 13.85 28.67 20.73
CA TRP A 59 12.84 28.92 19.69
C TRP A 59 12.98 27.93 18.53
N LEU A 60 14.20 27.66 18.07
CA LEU A 60 14.46 26.76 16.96
C LEU A 60 14.28 25.29 17.35
N GLU A 61 14.63 24.90 18.58
CA GLU A 61 14.29 23.58 19.15
C GLU A 61 12.77 23.42 19.35
N ALA A 62 12.06 24.47 19.76
CA ALA A 62 10.60 24.45 19.86
C ALA A 62 9.94 24.40 18.47
N ALA A 63 10.45 25.13 17.49
CA ALA A 63 9.98 25.10 16.11
C ALA A 63 10.26 23.73 15.46
N LEU A 64 11.48 23.19 15.62
CA LEU A 64 11.84 21.84 15.18
C LEU A 64 11.04 20.77 15.92
N GLY A 65 10.77 20.95 17.22
CA GLY A 65 9.94 20.05 18.01
C GLY A 65 8.48 20.04 17.56
N GLN A 66 7.93 21.19 17.20
CA GLN A 66 6.60 21.31 16.59
C GLN A 66 6.56 20.67 15.21
N ILE A 67 7.56 20.93 14.36
CA ILE A 67 7.70 20.31 13.04
C ILE A 67 7.84 18.79 13.17
N ALA A 68 8.65 18.31 14.11
CA ALA A 68 8.84 16.89 14.38
C ALA A 68 7.55 16.24 14.90
N ALA A 69 6.80 16.93 15.77
CA ALA A 69 5.54 16.43 16.30
C ALA A 69 4.42 16.41 15.26
N ASP A 70 4.37 17.39 14.34
CA ASP A 70 3.46 17.39 13.20
C ASP A 70 3.94 16.47 12.07
N SER A 71 5.22 16.07 12.06
CA SER A 71 5.74 15.09 11.11
C SER A 71 5.44 13.64 11.50
N ASP A 72 4.94 13.39 12.72
CA ASP A 72 4.63 12.04 13.19
C ASP A 72 3.49 11.43 12.34
N PRO A 73 3.80 10.43 11.50
CA PRO A 73 2.84 9.91 10.54
C PRO A 73 1.69 9.17 11.24
N VAL A 74 1.91 8.64 12.44
CA VAL A 74 0.88 7.97 13.23
C VAL A 74 -0.17 8.96 13.73
N LYS A 75 0.26 10.17 14.15
CA LYS A 75 -0.66 11.23 14.55
C LYS A 75 -1.44 11.79 13.37
N LYS A 76 -0.78 11.97 12.21
CA LYS A 76 -1.46 12.37 10.98
C LYS A 76 -2.53 11.36 10.59
N LEU A 77 -2.19 10.07 10.58
CA LEU A 77 -3.12 8.99 10.25
C LEU A 77 -4.35 8.99 11.18
N LYS A 78 -4.15 9.17 12.50
CA LYS A 78 -5.26 9.32 13.46
C LYS A 78 -6.14 10.55 13.20
N ARG A 79 -5.51 11.70 12.92
CA ARG A 79 -6.22 12.94 12.62
C ARG A 79 -7.10 12.78 11.38
N TRP A 80 -6.57 12.15 10.34
CA TRP A 80 -7.32 11.89 9.10
C TRP A 80 -8.45 10.87 9.29
N MET A 81 -8.23 9.80 10.04
CA MET A 81 -9.31 8.86 10.39
C MET A 81 -10.43 9.53 11.20
N ALA A 82 -10.09 10.35 12.20
CA ALA A 82 -11.10 11.08 12.97
C ALA A 82 -11.89 12.05 12.07
N ARG A 83 -11.21 12.76 11.17
CA ARG A 83 -11.88 13.65 10.21
C ARG A 83 -12.78 12.86 9.25
N LEU A 84 -12.37 11.68 8.80
CA LEU A 84 -13.19 10.82 7.96
C LEU A 84 -14.45 10.33 8.69
N GLU A 85 -14.36 10.06 10.00
CA GLU A 85 -15.52 9.74 10.84
C GLU A 85 -16.46 10.94 11.03
N GLU A 86 -15.91 12.15 11.18
CA GLU A 86 -16.68 13.40 11.33
C GLU A 86 -17.48 13.76 10.07
N VAL A 87 -16.93 13.51 8.88
CA VAL A 87 -17.65 13.74 7.61
C VAL A 87 -18.94 12.92 7.52
N GLY A 88 -18.98 11.75 8.15
CA GLY A 88 -20.21 11.00 8.38
C GLY A 88 -20.80 10.34 7.13
N GLU A 89 -21.82 10.94 6.51
CA GLU A 89 -22.51 10.38 5.33
C GLU A 89 -21.89 10.90 4.02
N PRO A 90 -21.42 10.00 3.14
CA PRO A 90 -20.89 10.39 1.84
C PRO A 90 -22.03 10.99 1.02
N SER A 91 -21.80 12.21 0.53
CA SER A 91 -22.67 12.94 -0.38
C SER A 91 -21.81 13.64 -1.42
N GLU A 92 -22.40 14.10 -2.52
CA GLU A 92 -21.66 14.87 -3.54
C GLU A 92 -20.99 16.13 -2.97
N ALA A 93 -21.59 16.78 -1.97
CA ALA A 93 -21.04 17.98 -1.35
C ALA A 93 -19.75 17.71 -0.56
N ASN A 94 -19.63 16.53 0.03
CA ASN A 94 -18.48 16.15 0.87
C ASN A 94 -17.50 15.24 0.12
N LEU A 95 -17.77 14.90 -1.14
CA LEU A 95 -16.95 13.96 -1.90
C LEU A 95 -15.51 14.46 -2.09
N GLY A 96 -15.33 15.76 -2.34
CA GLY A 96 -14.00 16.36 -2.43
C GLY A 96 -13.21 16.25 -1.13
N ASP A 97 -13.84 16.57 0.00
CA ASP A 97 -13.21 16.41 1.31
C ASP A 97 -12.85 14.94 1.60
N ILE A 98 -13.71 13.99 1.22
CA ILE A 98 -13.43 12.56 1.38
C ILE A 98 -12.27 12.12 0.49
N ASP A 99 -12.20 12.60 -0.74
CA ASP A 99 -11.12 12.28 -1.67
C ASP A 99 -9.77 12.77 -1.13
N ASP A 100 -9.69 14.04 -0.73
CA ASP A 100 -8.49 14.63 -0.12
C ASP A 100 -8.03 13.84 1.12
N ILE A 101 -8.98 13.45 2.00
CA ILE A 101 -8.67 12.67 3.20
C ILE A 101 -8.17 11.27 2.83
N LEU A 102 -8.80 10.61 1.85
CA LEU A 102 -8.43 9.25 1.43
C LEU A 102 -7.09 9.22 0.68
N GLU A 103 -6.75 10.26 -0.08
CA GLU A 103 -5.45 10.43 -0.73
C GLU A 103 -4.34 10.56 0.32
N GLU A 104 -4.52 11.43 1.30
CA GLU A 104 -3.57 11.61 2.42
C GLU A 104 -3.41 10.34 3.26
N ILE A 105 -4.49 9.60 3.51
CA ILE A 105 -4.41 8.28 4.15
C ILE A 105 -3.67 7.30 3.23
N GLY A 106 -3.96 7.30 1.94
CA GLY A 106 -3.33 6.47 0.92
C GLY A 106 -1.81 6.59 0.90
N ASP A 107 -1.30 7.82 0.95
CA ASP A 107 0.14 8.11 1.01
C ASP A 107 0.78 7.59 2.30
N LEU A 108 0.09 7.74 3.44
CA LEU A 108 0.59 7.24 4.72
C LEU A 108 0.61 5.71 4.78
N VAL A 109 -0.42 5.05 4.26
CA VAL A 109 -0.53 3.57 4.31
C VAL A 109 0.29 2.86 3.24
N CYS A 110 1.02 3.60 2.39
CA CYS A 110 2.09 3.02 1.58
C CYS A 110 3.21 2.43 2.46
N ASP A 111 3.36 2.92 3.70
CA ASP A 111 4.17 2.27 4.72
C ASP A 111 3.40 1.08 5.32
N MET A 112 3.98 -0.12 5.23
CA MET A 112 3.37 -1.37 5.67
C MET A 112 3.04 -1.39 7.17
N ASP A 113 3.81 -0.69 8.00
CA ASP A 113 3.56 -0.61 9.44
C ASP A 113 2.38 0.34 9.74
N LEU A 114 2.29 1.45 9.01
CA LEU A 114 1.15 2.37 9.09
C LEU A 114 -0.13 1.75 8.55
N ALA A 115 -0.07 0.96 7.47
CA ALA A 115 -1.20 0.19 6.96
C ALA A 115 -1.75 -0.80 8.02
N GLN A 116 -0.85 -1.50 8.72
CA GLN A 116 -1.25 -2.39 9.82
C GLN A 116 -1.83 -1.60 10.99
N TYR A 117 -1.27 -0.42 11.29
CA TYR A 117 -1.78 0.46 12.33
C TYR A 117 -3.18 0.97 12.01
N PHE A 118 -3.42 1.41 10.77
CA PHE A 118 -4.74 1.80 10.26
C PHE A 118 -5.76 0.68 10.45
N CYS A 119 -5.40 -0.55 10.07
CA CYS A 119 -6.27 -1.71 10.26
C CYS A 119 -6.53 -2.00 11.74
N SER A 120 -5.53 -1.81 12.60
CA SER A 120 -5.64 -2.02 14.05
C SER A 120 -6.51 -0.95 14.75
N LEU A 121 -6.65 0.23 14.15
CA LEU A 121 -7.52 1.29 14.67
C LEU A 121 -8.99 1.14 14.24
N GLY A 122 -9.35 0.06 13.52
CA GLY A 122 -10.71 -0.14 13.02
C GLY A 122 -10.96 0.46 11.63
N GLY A 123 -9.90 0.86 10.90
CA GLY A 123 -10.05 1.45 9.56
C GLY A 123 -10.80 0.55 8.56
N ILE A 124 -10.68 -0.77 8.68
CA ILE A 124 -11.43 -1.72 7.83
C ILE A 124 -12.95 -1.62 8.08
N GLU A 125 -13.36 -1.50 9.34
CA GLU A 125 -14.77 -1.40 9.73
C GLU A 125 -15.37 -0.08 9.25
N LEU A 126 -14.59 1.00 9.30
CA LEU A 126 -14.94 2.29 8.73
C LEU A 126 -15.19 2.15 7.21
N ILE A 127 -14.26 1.55 6.47
CA ILE A 127 -14.41 1.35 5.02
C ILE A 127 -15.69 0.54 4.73
N GLN A 128 -15.95 -0.55 5.46
CA GLN A 128 -17.18 -1.34 5.29
C GLN A 128 -18.45 -0.52 5.53
N ARG A 129 -18.45 0.34 6.55
CA ARG A 129 -19.58 1.22 6.86
C ARG A 129 -19.87 2.22 5.74
N PHE A 130 -18.84 2.76 5.11
CA PHE A 130 -19.03 3.65 3.97
C PHE A 130 -19.48 2.89 2.71
N LEU A 131 -18.92 1.72 2.44
CA LEU A 131 -19.34 0.87 1.30
C LEU A 131 -20.80 0.42 1.42
N ALA A 132 -21.31 0.19 2.64
CA ALA A 132 -22.70 -0.15 2.88
C ALA A 132 -23.70 0.94 2.41
N LYS A 133 -23.24 2.18 2.25
CA LYS A 133 -24.08 3.32 1.83
C LYS A 133 -24.28 3.40 0.30
N GLN A 134 -23.61 2.54 -0.48
CA GLN A 134 -23.78 2.41 -1.94
C GLN A 134 -23.65 3.71 -2.74
N PHE A 135 -22.77 4.62 -2.32
CA PHE A 135 -22.42 5.80 -3.10
C PHE A 135 -21.21 5.49 -3.98
N ASP A 136 -21.45 5.22 -5.26
CA ASP A 136 -20.46 4.72 -6.22
C ASP A 136 -19.14 5.54 -6.24
N PRO A 137 -19.14 6.89 -6.30
CA PRO A 137 -17.90 7.67 -6.34
C PRO A 137 -17.02 7.51 -5.10
N CYS A 138 -17.61 7.54 -3.90
CA CYS A 138 -16.88 7.31 -2.66
C CYS A 138 -16.44 5.84 -2.54
N SER A 139 -17.30 4.91 -2.96
CA SER A 139 -17.00 3.48 -2.93
C SER A 139 -15.80 3.12 -3.81
N ALA A 140 -15.67 3.80 -4.94
CA ALA A 140 -14.53 3.69 -5.84
C ALA A 140 -13.22 4.08 -5.11
N LEU A 141 -13.17 5.26 -4.49
CA LEU A 141 -12.02 5.73 -3.72
C LEU A 141 -11.65 4.79 -2.57
N LEU A 142 -12.65 4.32 -1.83
CA LEU A 142 -12.45 3.40 -0.71
C LEU A 142 -11.90 2.05 -1.15
N VAL A 143 -12.41 1.48 -2.24
CA VAL A 143 -11.87 0.22 -2.77
C VAL A 143 -10.47 0.40 -3.34
N HIS A 144 -10.14 1.58 -3.87
CA HIS A 144 -8.76 1.90 -4.24
C HIS A 144 -7.84 1.91 -3.01
N LEU A 145 -8.24 2.54 -1.90
CA LEU A 145 -7.49 2.50 -0.65
C LEU A 145 -7.29 1.06 -0.15
N VAL A 146 -8.32 0.21 -0.26
CA VAL A 146 -8.20 -1.23 0.06
C VAL A 146 -7.16 -1.92 -0.81
N ALA A 147 -7.06 -1.57 -2.10
CA ALA A 147 -6.02 -2.11 -2.97
C ALA A 147 -4.62 -1.74 -2.47
N VAL A 148 -4.41 -0.47 -2.07
CA VAL A 148 -3.13 0.01 -1.51
C VAL A 148 -2.80 -0.73 -0.20
N LEU A 149 -3.78 -0.82 0.71
CA LEU A 149 -3.63 -1.51 2.00
C LEU A 149 -3.27 -2.99 1.87
N ALA A 150 -3.89 -3.69 0.91
CA ALA A 150 -3.69 -5.12 0.70
C ALA A 150 -2.44 -5.45 -0.13
N GLN A 151 -1.83 -4.46 -0.78
CA GLN A 151 -0.70 -4.69 -1.67
C GLN A 151 0.55 -5.13 -0.89
N TYR A 152 0.99 -6.37 -1.12
CA TYR A 152 2.15 -6.99 -0.48
C TYR A 152 2.13 -7.00 1.07
N ASN A 153 0.93 -6.95 1.66
CA ASN A 153 0.77 -6.96 3.12
C ASN A 153 -0.06 -8.18 3.56
N GLU A 154 0.62 -9.29 3.84
CA GLU A 154 -0.02 -10.56 4.21
C GLU A 154 -0.94 -10.43 5.43
N ARG A 155 -0.58 -9.59 6.41
CA ARG A 155 -1.38 -9.39 7.63
C ARG A 155 -2.69 -8.68 7.31
N VAL A 156 -2.66 -7.67 6.45
CA VAL A 156 -3.86 -6.97 5.98
C VAL A 156 -4.69 -7.86 5.07
N GLN A 157 -4.07 -8.59 4.14
CA GLN A 157 -4.75 -9.56 3.28
C GLN A 157 -5.47 -10.64 4.12
N GLN A 158 -4.83 -11.14 5.18
CA GLN A 158 -5.44 -12.08 6.12
C GLN A 158 -6.62 -11.46 6.86
N LEU A 159 -6.51 -10.22 7.35
CA LEU A 159 -7.61 -9.51 8.01
C LEU A 159 -8.80 -9.33 7.06
N MET A 160 -8.56 -8.89 5.83
CA MET A 160 -9.58 -8.71 4.79
C MET A 160 -10.26 -10.03 4.38
N LEU A 161 -9.50 -11.14 4.38
CA LEU A 161 -10.06 -12.45 4.11
C LEU A 161 -10.96 -12.94 5.26
N ARG A 162 -10.58 -12.66 6.52
CA ARG A 162 -11.34 -13.04 7.72
C ARG A 162 -12.62 -12.24 7.89
N SER A 163 -12.67 -10.98 7.46
CA SER A 163 -13.88 -10.15 7.48
C SER A 163 -14.94 -10.54 6.44
N THR A 164 -14.69 -11.62 5.68
CA THR A 164 -15.62 -12.47 4.91
C THR A 164 -16.40 -11.82 3.75
N THR A 165 -16.53 -10.49 3.67
CA THR A 165 -17.40 -9.84 2.66
C THR A 165 -16.68 -9.05 1.57
N PHE A 166 -15.42 -8.66 1.77
CA PHE A 166 -14.74 -7.77 0.81
C PHE A 166 -14.49 -8.41 -0.56
N LEU A 167 -13.85 -9.57 -0.58
CA LEU A 167 -13.54 -10.28 -1.82
C LEU A 167 -14.78 -10.63 -2.66
N PRO A 168 -15.86 -11.22 -2.09
CA PRO A 168 -17.09 -11.46 -2.85
C PRO A 168 -17.78 -10.17 -3.29
N HIS A 169 -17.81 -9.13 -2.44
CA HIS A 169 -18.38 -7.82 -2.81
C HIS A 169 -17.67 -7.21 -4.02
N CYS A 170 -16.34 -7.16 -4.02
CA CYS A 170 -15.57 -6.66 -5.17
C CYS A 170 -15.81 -7.50 -6.44
N LEU A 171 -15.97 -8.82 -6.30
CA LEU A 171 -16.25 -9.72 -7.42
C LEU A 171 -17.65 -9.53 -8.00
N ASP A 172 -18.65 -9.25 -7.17
CA ASP A 172 -20.00 -8.96 -7.62
C ASP A 172 -20.05 -7.60 -8.35
N ILE A 173 -19.44 -6.56 -7.76
CA ILE A 173 -19.36 -5.24 -8.39
C ILE A 173 -18.58 -5.27 -9.71
N ALA A 174 -17.51 -6.07 -9.83
CA ALA A 174 -16.74 -6.15 -11.07
C ALA A 174 -17.59 -6.63 -12.27
N VAL A 175 -18.54 -7.53 -12.03
CA VAL A 175 -19.43 -8.09 -13.07
C VAL A 175 -20.71 -7.27 -13.23
N ASP A 176 -21.06 -6.43 -12.26
CA ASP A 176 -22.24 -5.58 -12.32
C ASP A 176 -22.07 -4.48 -13.38
N SER A 177 -22.82 -4.60 -14.47
CA SER A 177 -22.80 -3.64 -15.58
C SER A 177 -23.57 -2.35 -15.29
N GLU A 178 -24.36 -2.29 -14.22
CA GLU A 178 -25.09 -1.06 -13.83
C GLU A 178 -24.18 -0.08 -13.05
N ARG A 179 -23.06 -0.57 -12.51
CA ARG A 179 -22.12 0.23 -11.72
C ARG A 179 -21.15 1.01 -12.60
N SER A 180 -20.63 2.11 -12.03
CA SER A 180 -19.67 2.95 -12.74
C SER A 180 -18.40 2.16 -13.15
N VAL A 181 -17.89 2.45 -14.35
CA VAL A 181 -16.65 1.84 -14.87
C VAL A 181 -15.47 2.18 -13.94
N ASP A 182 -15.52 3.36 -13.30
CA ASP A 182 -14.55 3.80 -12.30
C ASP A 182 -14.52 2.84 -11.10
N TYR A 183 -15.70 2.52 -10.56
CA TYR A 183 -15.80 1.61 -9.43
C TYR A 183 -15.37 0.18 -9.80
N ARG A 184 -15.83 -0.33 -10.96
CA ARG A 184 -15.48 -1.67 -11.45
C ARG A 184 -13.98 -1.87 -11.61
N HIS A 185 -13.27 -0.92 -12.23
CA HIS A 185 -11.84 -1.09 -12.47
C HIS A 185 -11.02 -1.02 -11.16
N LYS A 186 -11.45 -0.20 -10.19
CA LYS A 186 -10.81 -0.17 -8.85
C LYS A 186 -11.07 -1.46 -8.09
N CYS A 187 -12.26 -2.06 -8.19
CA CYS A 187 -12.55 -3.40 -7.67
C CYS A 187 -11.62 -4.47 -8.24
N VAL A 188 -11.38 -4.48 -9.55
CA VAL A 188 -10.43 -5.41 -10.19
C VAL A 188 -9.01 -5.22 -9.64
N GLY A 189 -8.58 -3.97 -9.47
CA GLY A 189 -7.29 -3.63 -8.84
C GLY A 189 -7.19 -4.15 -7.39
N ALA A 190 -8.24 -3.94 -6.59
CA ALA A 190 -8.29 -4.41 -5.21
C ALA A 190 -8.28 -5.94 -5.12
N ILE A 191 -9.06 -6.64 -5.96
CA ILE A 191 -9.03 -8.11 -6.04
C ILE A 191 -7.61 -8.59 -6.36
N SER A 192 -6.96 -7.98 -7.35
CA SER A 192 -5.58 -8.32 -7.68
C SER A 192 -4.66 -8.14 -6.48
N ALA A 193 -4.72 -7.00 -5.79
CA ALA A 193 -3.87 -6.71 -4.63
C ALA A 193 -4.12 -7.66 -3.44
N MET A 194 -5.37 -8.02 -3.18
CA MET A 194 -5.75 -8.93 -2.09
C MET A 194 -5.31 -10.38 -2.32
N VAL A 195 -5.36 -10.84 -3.57
CA VAL A 195 -5.03 -12.22 -3.92
C VAL A 195 -3.54 -12.39 -4.22
N LYS A 196 -2.85 -11.33 -4.64
CA LYS A 196 -1.44 -11.40 -5.03
C LYS A 196 -0.56 -11.94 -3.90
N ALA A 197 0.27 -12.92 -4.23
CA ALA A 197 1.26 -13.53 -3.35
C ALA A 197 0.70 -14.14 -2.05
N TYR A 198 -0.63 -14.36 -1.96
CA TYR A 198 -1.28 -14.91 -0.76
C TYR A 198 -2.20 -16.07 -1.12
N LEU A 199 -1.71 -17.28 -0.87
CA LEU A 199 -2.38 -18.52 -1.29
C LEU A 199 -3.80 -18.71 -0.71
N PRO A 200 -4.08 -18.39 0.57
CA PRO A 200 -5.44 -18.51 1.11
C PRO A 200 -6.47 -17.64 0.39
N ALA A 201 -6.09 -16.42 -0.02
CA ALA A 201 -6.97 -15.57 -0.81
C ALA A 201 -7.16 -16.11 -2.24
N LEU A 202 -6.15 -16.75 -2.83
CA LEU A 202 -6.30 -17.42 -4.13
C LEU A 202 -7.30 -18.57 -4.06
N ILE A 203 -7.20 -19.41 -3.03
CA ILE A 203 -8.16 -20.51 -2.81
C ILE A 203 -9.58 -19.93 -2.76
N ARG A 204 -9.79 -18.88 -1.94
CA ARG A 204 -11.11 -18.25 -1.83
C ARG A 204 -11.59 -17.59 -3.11
N PHE A 205 -10.70 -16.93 -3.86
CA PHE A 205 -11.01 -16.33 -5.15
C PHE A 205 -11.50 -17.39 -6.15
N VAL A 206 -10.87 -18.56 -6.16
CA VAL A 206 -11.28 -19.67 -7.04
C VAL A 206 -12.58 -20.31 -6.58
N GLU A 207 -12.82 -20.46 -5.27
CA GLU A 207 -14.11 -20.92 -4.74
C GLU A 207 -15.29 -20.02 -5.15
N LEU A 208 -15.03 -18.72 -5.33
CA LEU A 208 -16.04 -17.72 -5.73
C LEU A 208 -16.20 -17.60 -7.26
N ASP A 209 -15.62 -18.53 -8.03
CA ASP A 209 -15.56 -18.50 -9.51
C ASP A 209 -14.92 -17.21 -10.05
N GLY A 210 -13.94 -16.68 -9.30
CA GLY A 210 -13.22 -15.44 -9.60
C GLY A 210 -12.65 -15.38 -11.02
N PRO A 211 -11.99 -16.43 -11.55
CA PRO A 211 -11.47 -16.41 -12.93
C PRO A 211 -12.57 -16.18 -13.98
N ALA A 212 -13.72 -16.84 -13.84
CA ALA A 212 -14.82 -16.69 -14.80
C ALA A 212 -15.47 -15.30 -14.70
N ARG A 213 -15.61 -14.77 -13.47
CA ARG A 213 -16.10 -13.40 -13.23
C ARG A 213 -15.15 -12.34 -13.80
N LEU A 214 -13.84 -12.53 -13.65
CA LEU A 214 -12.83 -11.65 -14.25
C LEU A 214 -12.89 -11.69 -15.78
N MET A 215 -13.06 -12.88 -16.37
CA MET A 215 -13.26 -13.03 -17.82
C MET A 215 -14.52 -12.32 -18.29
N ARG A 216 -15.66 -12.46 -17.59
CA ARG A 216 -16.89 -11.73 -17.94
C ARG A 216 -16.71 -10.22 -17.87
N CYS A 217 -16.06 -9.70 -16.82
CA CYS A 217 -15.75 -8.28 -16.70
C CYS A 217 -14.85 -7.78 -17.85
N PHE A 218 -13.92 -8.61 -18.30
CA PHE A 218 -13.08 -8.32 -19.47
C PHE A 218 -13.88 -8.34 -20.77
N GLU A 219 -14.73 -9.35 -20.97
CA GLU A 219 -15.63 -9.47 -22.11
C GLU A 219 -16.53 -8.24 -22.22
N ASP A 220 -17.13 -7.79 -21.12
CA ASP A 220 -17.93 -6.56 -21.06
C ASP A 220 -17.11 -5.34 -21.51
N GLY A 221 -15.90 -5.18 -20.98
CA GLY A 221 -15.00 -4.08 -21.33
C GLY A 221 -14.60 -4.09 -22.82
N VAL A 222 -14.44 -5.28 -23.40
CA VAL A 222 -14.07 -5.46 -24.82
C VAL A 222 -15.29 -5.27 -25.74
N GLN A 223 -16.43 -5.90 -25.45
CA GLN A 223 -17.65 -5.82 -26.26
C GLN A 223 -18.23 -4.39 -26.27
N MET A 224 -18.29 -3.74 -25.11
CA MET A 224 -18.76 -2.35 -25.01
C MET A 224 -17.73 -1.34 -25.53
N GLY A 225 -16.47 -1.74 -25.68
CA GLY A 225 -15.41 -0.96 -26.32
C GLY A 225 -15.35 -1.09 -27.85
N ALA A 226 -16.00 -2.13 -28.40
CA ALA A 226 -16.11 -2.42 -29.83
C ALA A 226 -17.43 -1.89 -30.46
N ALA A 227 -18.51 -1.77 -29.68
CA ALA A 227 -19.71 -1.05 -30.08
C ALA A 227 -19.44 0.47 -30.03
N ALA A 228 -19.69 1.17 -31.15
CA ALA A 228 -19.32 2.56 -31.40
C ALA A 228 -19.80 3.58 -30.34
N ALA A 229 -19.02 4.66 -30.21
CA ALA A 229 -19.08 5.76 -29.25
C ALA A 229 -20.48 6.30 -28.90
N PRO A 230 -20.67 6.68 -27.63
CA PRO A 230 -20.56 8.11 -27.29
C PRO A 230 -19.48 8.35 -26.21
N GLU A 231 -19.16 9.62 -25.98
CA GLU A 231 -18.14 10.14 -25.06
C GLU A 231 -17.96 9.27 -23.78
N GLY A 232 -16.75 8.72 -23.59
CA GLY A 232 -16.45 7.77 -22.49
C GLY A 232 -15.66 6.50 -22.88
N SER A 233 -15.24 6.36 -24.15
CA SER A 233 -14.54 5.16 -24.66
C SER A 233 -13.18 4.87 -24.00
N GLY A 234 -12.55 5.88 -23.39
CA GLY A 234 -11.29 5.77 -22.68
C GLY A 234 -11.39 4.89 -21.43
N ASP A 235 -12.44 5.08 -20.62
CA ASP A 235 -12.54 4.41 -19.32
C ASP A 235 -12.87 2.92 -19.43
N ARG A 236 -13.59 2.53 -20.47
CA ARG A 236 -13.97 1.12 -20.71
C ARG A 236 -12.81 0.29 -21.24
N THR A 237 -11.93 0.91 -22.04
CA THR A 237 -10.67 0.30 -22.49
C THR A 237 -9.72 0.08 -21.30
N LYS A 238 -9.69 1.03 -20.35
CA LYS A 238 -8.93 0.91 -19.09
C LYS A 238 -9.43 -0.26 -18.24
N LEU A 239 -10.73 -0.53 -18.19
CA LEU A 239 -11.29 -1.67 -17.45
C LEU A 239 -10.77 -3.01 -18.00
N ALA A 240 -10.84 -3.21 -19.32
CA ALA A 240 -10.32 -4.42 -19.95
C ALA A 240 -8.79 -4.55 -19.77
N HIS A 241 -8.04 -3.46 -19.91
CA HIS A 241 -6.60 -3.45 -19.62
C HIS A 241 -6.32 -3.83 -18.16
N ARG A 242 -7.06 -3.29 -17.20
CA ARG A 242 -6.90 -3.64 -15.77
C ARG A 242 -7.23 -5.09 -15.47
N CYS A 243 -8.22 -5.69 -16.14
CA CYS A 243 -8.52 -7.11 -16.01
C CYS A 243 -7.36 -7.98 -16.54
N ALA A 244 -6.78 -7.62 -17.69
CA ALA A 244 -5.59 -8.27 -18.22
C ALA A 244 -4.40 -8.15 -17.26
N VAL A 245 -4.17 -6.96 -16.71
CA VAL A 245 -3.10 -6.72 -15.73
C VAL A 245 -3.28 -7.56 -14.48
N ALA A 246 -4.51 -7.62 -13.95
CA ALA A 246 -4.84 -8.46 -12.80
C ALA A 246 -4.60 -9.95 -13.10
N ALA A 247 -5.06 -10.45 -14.25
CA ALA A 247 -4.90 -11.87 -14.62
C ALA A 247 -3.41 -12.28 -14.71
N VAL A 248 -2.58 -11.45 -15.34
CA VAL A 248 -1.12 -11.71 -15.44
C VAL A 248 -0.44 -11.56 -14.08
N ALA A 249 -0.82 -10.56 -13.28
CA ALA A 249 -0.29 -10.40 -11.92
C ALA A 249 -0.59 -11.63 -11.05
N LEU A 250 -1.80 -12.19 -11.15
CA LEU A 250 -2.17 -13.43 -10.46
C LEU A 250 -1.32 -14.61 -10.94
N LYS A 251 -1.22 -14.83 -12.26
CA LYS A 251 -0.39 -15.90 -12.84
C LYS A 251 1.07 -15.82 -12.38
N ARG A 252 1.66 -14.62 -12.33
CA ARG A 252 3.06 -14.40 -11.92
C ARG A 252 3.31 -14.58 -10.44
N SER A 253 2.29 -14.44 -9.61
CA SER A 253 2.45 -14.46 -8.16
C SER A 253 2.47 -15.86 -7.56
N PHE A 254 2.18 -16.89 -8.35
CA PHE A 254 2.14 -18.27 -7.89
C PHE A 254 3.00 -19.16 -8.77
N SER A 255 3.70 -20.11 -8.16
CA SER A 255 4.52 -21.09 -8.88
C SER A 255 3.63 -21.98 -9.76
N VAL A 256 4.20 -22.40 -10.90
CA VAL A 256 3.52 -23.27 -11.88
C VAL A 256 3.00 -24.57 -11.26
N GLU A 257 3.69 -25.09 -10.25
CA GLU A 257 3.28 -26.29 -9.49
C GLU A 257 1.96 -26.07 -8.74
N VAL A 258 1.81 -24.94 -8.06
CA VAL A 258 0.59 -24.57 -7.32
C VAL A 258 -0.59 -24.40 -8.29
N LEU A 259 -0.33 -23.73 -9.42
CA LEU A 259 -1.36 -23.52 -10.44
C LEU A 259 -1.77 -24.82 -11.15
N ASN A 260 -0.86 -25.79 -11.26
CA ASN A 260 -1.14 -27.09 -11.86
C ASN A 260 -1.73 -28.12 -10.90
N ALA A 261 -1.67 -27.87 -9.60
CA ALA A 261 -2.15 -28.77 -8.55
C ALA A 261 -3.67 -28.99 -8.58
N ASN A 262 -4.45 -28.00 -9.02
CA ASN A 262 -5.91 -28.11 -9.11
C ASN A 262 -6.41 -27.60 -10.47
N PRO A 263 -7.36 -28.30 -11.14
CA PRO A 263 -8.01 -27.81 -12.36
C PRO A 263 -8.56 -26.39 -12.24
N SER A 264 -9.07 -26.01 -11.07
CA SER A 264 -9.62 -24.68 -10.83
C SER A 264 -8.53 -23.60 -10.74
N PHE A 265 -7.31 -23.93 -10.30
CA PHE A 265 -6.16 -23.01 -10.37
C PHE A 265 -5.58 -22.91 -11.78
N ARG A 266 -5.70 -23.97 -12.60
CA ARG A 266 -5.28 -23.90 -14.01
C ARG A 266 -6.03 -22.83 -14.80
N ARG A 267 -7.31 -22.60 -14.46
CA ARG A 267 -8.08 -21.49 -15.05
C ARG A 267 -7.42 -20.14 -14.80
N VAL A 268 -6.84 -19.91 -13.62
CA VAL A 268 -6.10 -18.67 -13.32
C VAL A 268 -4.88 -18.54 -14.24
N ALA A 269 -4.18 -19.64 -14.51
CA ALA A 269 -3.02 -19.65 -15.42
C ALA A 269 -3.40 -19.48 -16.91
N GLN A 270 -4.57 -19.98 -17.31
CA GLN A 270 -5.08 -19.94 -18.67
C GLN A 270 -5.77 -18.61 -19.01
N CYS A 271 -6.32 -17.92 -18.02
CA CYS A 271 -7.08 -16.68 -18.16
C CYS A 271 -6.35 -15.60 -19.03
N PRO A 272 -5.04 -15.31 -18.85
CA PRO A 272 -4.34 -14.39 -19.75
C PRO A 272 -4.28 -14.85 -21.22
N ALA A 273 -4.12 -16.15 -21.46
CA ALA A 273 -4.06 -16.69 -22.83
C ALA A 273 -5.45 -16.62 -23.51
N GLU A 274 -6.53 -16.86 -22.76
CA GLU A 274 -7.90 -16.71 -23.24
C GLU A 274 -8.22 -15.24 -23.56
N MET A 275 -7.87 -14.30 -22.68
CA MET A 275 -8.01 -12.85 -22.92
C MET A 275 -7.25 -12.41 -24.18
N ARG A 276 -6.04 -12.92 -24.38
CA ARG A 276 -5.22 -12.63 -25.57
C ARG A 276 -5.88 -13.14 -26.85
N ALA A 277 -6.36 -14.39 -26.84
CA ALA A 277 -7.06 -14.98 -27.99
C ALA A 277 -8.32 -14.18 -28.33
N MET A 278 -9.04 -13.70 -27.31
CA MET A 278 -10.21 -12.85 -27.51
C MET A 278 -9.86 -11.51 -28.16
N LEU A 279 -8.84 -10.80 -27.68
CA LEU A 279 -8.41 -9.53 -28.28
C LEU A 279 -7.88 -9.69 -29.70
N ALA A 280 -7.19 -10.79 -29.99
CA ALA A 280 -6.72 -11.10 -31.34
C ALA A 280 -7.88 -11.26 -32.34
N ASN A 281 -9.04 -11.76 -31.90
CA ASN A 281 -10.23 -11.95 -32.74
C ASN A 281 -11.03 -10.65 -32.96
N VAL A 282 -10.82 -9.61 -32.16
CA VAL A 282 -11.59 -8.35 -32.23
C VAL A 282 -11.07 -7.38 -33.30
N ASN A 283 -9.93 -7.68 -33.96
CA ASN A 283 -9.36 -7.01 -35.14
C ASN A 283 -9.28 -5.46 -35.08
N GLY A 284 -8.04 -4.92 -35.09
CA GLY A 284 -7.70 -4.03 -36.21
C GLY A 284 -7.11 -2.63 -35.97
N ASP A 285 -7.21 -1.98 -34.81
CA ASP A 285 -6.87 -0.53 -34.73
C ASP A 285 -5.69 -0.15 -33.80
N GLY A 286 -4.87 -1.11 -33.36
CA GLY A 286 -3.75 -0.85 -32.46
C GLY A 286 -4.15 -0.38 -31.04
N LYS A 287 -5.44 -0.14 -30.80
CA LYS A 287 -6.05 0.25 -29.52
C LYS A 287 -5.72 -0.69 -28.35
N TRP A 288 -5.42 -1.96 -28.65
CA TRP A 288 -5.15 -3.00 -27.66
C TRP A 288 -3.70 -3.46 -27.62
N ASN A 289 -2.79 -2.81 -28.35
CA ASN A 289 -1.38 -3.26 -28.45
C ASN A 289 -0.72 -3.34 -27.07
N ASP A 290 -0.86 -2.31 -26.23
CA ASP A 290 -0.30 -2.28 -24.87
C ASP A 290 -0.85 -3.43 -24.01
N THR A 291 -2.14 -3.77 -24.20
CA THR A 291 -2.79 -4.87 -23.47
C THR A 291 -2.34 -6.23 -23.99
N LEU A 292 -2.14 -6.37 -25.31
CA LEU A 292 -1.64 -7.59 -25.95
C LEU A 292 -0.16 -7.85 -25.61
N GLU A 293 0.65 -6.79 -25.48
CA GLU A 293 2.03 -6.89 -25.01
C GLU A 293 2.05 -7.37 -23.56
N PHE A 294 1.24 -6.77 -22.68
CA PHE A 294 1.14 -7.19 -21.28
C PHE A 294 0.62 -8.63 -21.11
N LEU A 295 -0.27 -9.09 -21.99
CA LEU A 295 -0.75 -10.48 -21.99
C LEU A 295 0.23 -11.49 -22.60
N ALA A 296 1.31 -11.04 -23.26
CA ALA A 296 2.38 -11.90 -23.77
C ALA A 296 3.32 -12.41 -22.66
N GLU A 297 3.25 -11.74 -21.51
CA GLU A 297 4.18 -11.77 -20.39
C GLU A 297 3.86 -12.84 -19.30
#